data_AF-A0A6I2R9K8-F1
#
_entry.id   AF-A0A6I2R9K8-F1
#
_cell.length_a   1.000
_cell.length_b   1.000
_cell.length_c   1.000
_cell.angle_alpha   90.00
_cell.angle_beta   90.00
_cell.angle_gamma   90.00
#
_symmetry.space_group_name_H-M   'P 1'
#
loop_
_entity.id
_entity.type
_entity.pdbx_description
1 polymer ?
#
loop_
_entity_poly.entity_id
_entity_poly.type
_entity_poly.pdbx_seq_one_letter_code
_entity_poly.pdbx_strand_id
1 'polypeptide(L)' 'MKNIVCVSAIANLAAHCIIAVYDNGSGKKLVSGAPGKIQSCQYADAKVECITIGPGRIDLWLPHDEVQKFQKD' A
#
# COMPACT_ATOMS: atom_id res chain seq x y z
N MET A 1 21.63 3.98 1.82
CA MET A 1 20.53 3.18 1.25
C MET A 1 19.27 3.48 2.03
N LYS A 2 18.24 4.06 1.40
CA LYS A 2 16.90 4.11 2.02
C LYS A 2 16.33 2.69 1.86
N ASN A 3 16.02 2.00 2.95
CA ASN A 3 15.29 0.72 2.88
C ASN A 3 13.91 1.04 2.33
N ILE A 4 13.70 0.76 1.05
CA ILE A 4 12.41 0.90 0.39
C ILE A 4 11.57 -0.30 0.82
N VAL A 5 10.46 -0.04 1.51
CA VAL A 5 9.53 -1.09 1.91
C VAL A 5 8.36 -1.10 0.91
N CYS A 6 8.08 -2.26 0.32
CA CYS A 6 6.95 -2.45 -0.57
C CYS A 6 5.66 -2.80 0.19
N VAL A 7 4.52 -2.64 -0.48
CA VAL A 7 3.20 -2.95 0.07
C VAL A 7 3.11 -4.38 0.60
N SER A 8 3.60 -5.36 -0.17
CA SER A 8 3.57 -6.78 0.19
C SER A 8 4.38 -7.10 1.43
N ALA A 9 5.54 -6.45 1.61
CA ALA A 9 6.37 -6.61 2.80
C ALA A 9 5.64 -6.13 4.06
N ILE A 10 4.94 -4.99 4.00
CA ILE A 10 4.16 -4.48 5.15
C ILE A 10 2.95 -5.36 5.40
N ALA A 11 2.27 -5.81 4.34
CA ALA A 11 1.14 -6.72 4.48
C ALA A 11 1.54 -8.02 5.20
N ASN A 12 2.72 -8.57 4.90
CA ASN A 12 3.23 -9.76 5.58
C ASN A 12 3.44 -9.57 7.10
N LEU A 13 3.78 -8.35 7.53
CA LEU A 13 4.00 -8.03 8.95
C LEU A 13 2.70 -7.74 9.71
N ALA A 14 1.64 -7.33 9.01
CA ALA A 14 0.41 -6.81 9.59
C ALA A 14 -0.73 -7.84 9.62
N ALA A 15 -0.47 -9.07 10.09
CA ALA A 15 -1.35 -10.23 10.02
C ALA A 15 -2.78 -10.06 10.58
N HIS A 16 -3.03 -9.04 11.41
CA HIS A 16 -4.32 -8.82 12.10
C HIS A 16 -4.98 -7.46 11.82
N CYS A 17 -4.44 -6.66 10.91
CA CYS A 17 -5.00 -5.35 10.58
C CYS A 17 -5.64 -5.33 9.19
N ILE A 18 -6.67 -4.52 9.01
CA ILE A 18 -7.08 -4.12 7.66
C ILE A 18 -6.00 -3.21 7.10
N ILE A 19 -5.65 -3.40 5.84
CA ILE A 19 -4.70 -2.55 5.14
C ILE A 19 -5.44 -1.84 4.02
N ALA A 20 -5.24 -0.53 3.90
CA ALA A 20 -5.72 0.26 2.79
C ALA A 20 -4.54 0.95 2.10
N VAL A 21 -4.55 0.95 0.77
CA VAL A 21 -3.51 1.55 -0.06
C VAL A 21 -4.09 2.77 -0.74
N TYR A 22 -3.37 3.89 -0.68
CA TYR A 22 -3.78 5.18 -1.21
C TYR A 22 -2.74 5.74 -2.17
N ASP A 23 -3.22 6.50 -3.13
CA ASP A 23 -2.40 7.38 -3.95
C ASP A 23 -2.19 8.72 -3.23
N ASN A 24 -0.95 9.06 -2.91
CA ASN A 24 -0.61 10.29 -2.20
C ASN A 24 -0.82 11.57 -3.06
N GLY A 25 -0.84 11.46 -4.39
CA GLY A 25 -1.09 12.61 -5.27
C GLY A 25 -2.57 12.99 -5.38
N SER A 26 -3.46 12.00 -5.35
CA SER A 26 -4.91 12.22 -5.49
C SER A 26 -5.71 12.04 -4.21
N GLY A 27 -5.13 11.46 -3.16
CA GLY A 27 -5.83 11.03 -1.95
C GLY A 27 -6.77 9.84 -2.16
N LYS A 28 -6.81 9.27 -3.38
CA LYS A 28 -7.74 8.20 -3.73
C LYS A 28 -7.34 6.89 -3.07
N LYS A 29 -8.31 6.20 -2.45
CA LYS A 29 -8.16 4.82 -2.00
C LYS A 29 -8.12 3.89 -3.22
N LEU A 30 -7.01 3.17 -3.37
CA LEU A 30 -6.77 2.25 -4.49
C LEU A 30 -7.32 0.86 -4.19
N VAL A 31 -6.99 0.31 -3.02
CA VAL A 31 -7.44 -1.01 -2.57
C VAL A 31 -7.49 -1.08 -1.05
N SER A 32 -8.37 -1.92 -0.50
CA SER A 32 -8.34 -2.26 0.93
C SER A 32 -8.77 -3.70 1.20
N GLY A 33 -8.27 -4.27 2.29
CA GLY A 33 -8.69 -5.57 2.80
C GLY A 33 -7.69 -6.20 3.77
N ALA A 34 -7.87 -7.50 4.01
CA ALA A 34 -6.94 -8.29 4.81
C ALA A 34 -5.57 -8.44 4.09
N PRO A 35 -4.49 -8.74 4.83
CA PRO A 35 -3.14 -8.87 4.30
C PRO A 35 -3.03 -9.72 3.03
N GLY A 36 -3.64 -10.90 2.98
CA GLY A 36 -3.57 -11.79 1.81
C GLY A 36 -4.14 -11.16 0.53
N LYS A 37 -5.19 -10.32 0.64
CA LYS A 37 -5.73 -9.57 -0.50
C LYS A 37 -4.76 -8.50 -0.98
N ILE A 38 -4.06 -7.83 -0.05
CA ILE A 38 -3.11 -6.78 -0.39
C ILE A 38 -1.84 -7.35 -1.00
N GLN A 39 -1.39 -8.52 -0.55
CA GLN A 39 -0.25 -9.24 -1.13
C GLN A 39 -0.47 -9.69 -2.58
N SER A 40 -1.73 -9.89 -2.97
CA SER A 40 -2.12 -10.33 -4.31
C SER A 40 -2.67 -9.21 -5.19
N CYS A 41 -2.66 -7.95 -4.72
CA CYS A 41 -3.16 -6.83 -5.50
C CYS A 41 -2.12 -6.30 -6.49
N GLN A 42 -2.56 -5.53 -7.49
CA GLN A 42 -1.68 -4.94 -8.51
C GLN A 42 -0.58 -4.03 -7.95
N TYR A 43 -0.75 -3.52 -6.72
CA TYR A 43 0.21 -2.64 -6.06
C TYR A 43 1.12 -3.37 -5.06
N ALA A 44 1.12 -4.71 -5.03
CA ALA A 44 1.88 -5.49 -4.05
C ALA A 44 3.38 -5.13 -4.02
N ASP A 45 3.97 -4.87 -5.17
CA ASP A 45 5.39 -4.50 -5.29
C ASP A 45 5.63 -2.99 -5.30
N ALA A 46 4.58 -2.18 -5.19
CA ALA A 46 4.68 -0.73 -5.17
C ALA A 46 5.41 -0.25 -3.91
N LYS A 47 6.23 0.77 -4.09
CA LYS A 47 6.99 1.42 -3.01
C LYS A 47 6.08 2.27 -2.13
N VAL A 48 6.20 2.10 -0.81
CA VAL A 48 5.46 2.91 0.16
C VAL A 48 6.29 4.13 0.55
N GLU A 49 5.67 5.31 0.49
CA GLU A 49 6.26 6.58 0.91
C GLU A 49 5.97 6.87 2.39
N CYS A 50 4.73 6.61 2.81
CA CYS A 50 4.25 6.92 4.14
C CYS A 50 3.30 5.82 4.65
N ILE A 51 3.34 5.59 5.96
CA ILE A 51 2.46 4.64 6.67
C ILE A 51 1.75 5.44 7.76
N THR A 52 0.42 5.40 7.77
CA THR A 52 -0.39 5.92 8.87
C THR A 52 -1.18 4.81 9.54
N ILE A 53 -1.30 4.86 10.87
CA ILE A 53 -1.94 3.80 11.66
C ILE A 53 -3.19 4.37 12.31
N GLY A 54 -4.31 3.67 12.13
CA GLY A 54 -5.58 3.94 12.79
C GLY A 54 -6.09 2.71 13.55
N PRO A 55 -7.18 2.84 14.32
CA PRO A 55 -7.77 1.71 15.03
C PRO A 55 -8.13 0.56 14.08
N GLY A 56 -7.46 -0.59 14.23
CA GLY A 56 -7.66 -1.78 13.40
C GLY A 56 -7.24 -1.66 11.93
N ARG A 57 -6.55 -0.57 11.55
CA ARG A 57 -6.19 -0.30 10.15
C ARG A 57 -4.80 0.29 9.99
N ILE A 58 -4.12 -0.12 8.93
CA ILE A 58 -2.89 0.49 8.44
C ILE A 58 -3.17 1.07 7.05
N ASP A 59 -2.83 2.33 6.86
CA ASP A 59 -2.94 3.02 5.59
C ASP A 59 -1.53 3.17 4.98
N LEU A 60 -1.36 2.67 3.76
CA LEU A 60 -0.12 2.73 2.99
C LEU A 60 -0.28 3.76 1.89
N TRP A 61 0.56 4.78 1.91
CA TRP A 61 0.55 5.86 0.93
C TRP A 61 1.65 5.62 -0.09
N LEU A 62 1.24 5.49 -1.35
CA LEU A 62 2.15 5.32 -2.48
C LEU A 62 2.43 6.69 -3.10
N PRO A 63 3.68 6.96 -3.53
CA PRO A 63 3.97 8.10 -4.39
C PRO A 63 3.08 8.08 -5.64
N HIS A 64 2.64 9.25 -6.11
CA HIS A 64 1.77 9.33 -7.27
C HIS A 64 2.42 8.75 -8.55
N ASP A 65 3.71 9.01 -8.75
CA ASP A 65 4.50 8.49 -9.86
C ASP A 65 4.67 6.96 -9.80
N GLU A 66 4.68 6.38 -8.60
CA GLU A 66 4.68 4.94 -8.41
C GLU A 66 3.34 4.34 -8.84
N VAL A 67 2.21 4.94 -8.45
CA VAL A 67 0.87 4.50 -8.83
C VAL A 67 0.67 4.49 -10.35
N GLN A 68 1.16 5.52 -11.04
CA GLN A 68 1.06 5.65 -12.50
C GLN A 68 1.75 4.50 -13.27
N LYS A 69 2.75 3.83 -12.68
CA LYS A 69 3.43 2.68 -13.31
C LYS A 69 2.51 1.48 -13.49
N PHE A 70 1.50 1.36 -12.65
CA PHE A 70 0.53 0.26 -12.63
C PHE A 70 -0.80 0.62 -13.33
N GLN A 71 -0.93 1.84 -13.85
CA GLN A 71 -2.12 2.30 -14.57
C GLN A 71 -1.91 2.32 -16.09
N LYS A 72 -0.84 1.71 -16.60
CA LYS A 72 -0.66 1.52 -18.04
C LYS A 72 -1.57 0.39 -18.52
N ASP A 73 -2.41 0.75 -19.51
CA ASP A 73 -3.40 -0.09 -20.19
C ASP A 73 -2.88 -1.46 -20.64
#